data_AF-A0A916EHK8-F1
#
_entry.id   AF-A0A916EHK8-F1
#
_cell.length_a   1.000
_cell.length_b   1.000
_cell.length_c   1.000
_cell.angle_alpha   90.00
_cell.angle_beta   90.00
_cell.angle_gamma   90.00
#
_symmetry.space_group_name_H-M   'P 1'
#
loop_
_entity.id
_entity.type
_entity.pdbx_description
1 polymer ?
#
loop_
_entity_poly.entity_id
_entity_poly.type
_entity_poly.pdbx_seq_one_letter_code
_entity_poly.pdbx_strand_id
1 'polypeptide(L)'
;MQAIRLFCLVKGEGTMRAFAIKINKNETISDLKKKIRLDQPRAFAKTDSKDLKLWMVNVRDDGQDEIRYNINQGCQLIRLIRETRLNAALAQQDS
;
A
#
# COMPACT_ATOMS: atom_id res chain seq x y z
N MET A 1 8.67 -8.47 -21.90
CA MET A 1 8.17 -8.35 -20.51
C MET A 1 6.94 -7.45 -20.52
N GLN A 2 5.85 -7.84 -19.85
CA GLN A 2 4.61 -7.05 -19.82
C GLN A 2 4.51 -6.32 -18.48
N ALA A 3 4.37 -5.00 -18.53
CA ALA A 3 4.18 -4.17 -17.34
C ALA A 3 2.70 -3.99 -17.02
N ILE A 4 2.37 -3.96 -15.73
CA ILE A 4 1.07 -3.59 -15.21
C ILE A 4 1.20 -2.33 -14.36
N ARG A 5 0.11 -1.57 -14.30
CA ARG A 5 -0.02 -0.42 -13.41
C ARG A 5 -1.00 -0.78 -12.31
N LEU A 6 -0.52 -0.68 -11.07
CA LEU A 6 -1.30 -0.92 -9.86
C LEU A 6 -1.54 0.42 -9.18
N PHE A 7 -2.73 0.63 -8.62
CA PHE A 7 -3.02 1.80 -7.81
C PHE A 7 -3.02 1.38 -6.35
N CYS A 8 -2.20 2.04 -5.55
CA CYS A 8 -2.01 1.73 -4.15
C CYS A 8 -2.71 2.78 -3.31
N LEU A 9 -3.53 2.32 -2.36
CA LEU A 9 -4.18 3.17 -1.36
C LEU A 9 -3.70 2.75 0.02
N VAL A 10 -3.23 3.71 0.81
CA VAL A 10 -2.86 3.45 2.20
C VAL A 10 -4.13 3.43 3.06
N LYS A 11 -4.27 2.38 3.89
CA LYS A 11 -5.37 2.28 4.86
C LYS A 11 -5.35 3.51 5.77
N GLY A 12 -6.50 4.17 5.88
CA GLY A 12 -6.67 5.39 6.68
C GLY A 12 -6.39 6.68 5.90
N GLU A 13 -5.92 6.61 4.66
CA GLU A 13 -5.81 7.76 3.77
C GLU A 13 -6.99 7.83 2.80
N GLY A 14 -7.36 9.04 2.40
CA GLY A 14 -8.41 9.26 1.40
C GLY A 14 -7.98 8.82 0.00
N THR A 15 -8.94 8.49 -0.86
CA THR A 15 -8.71 8.01 -2.23
C THR A 15 -7.90 8.96 -3.10
N MET A 16 -7.98 10.27 -2.85
CA MET A 16 -7.17 11.29 -3.52
C MET A 16 -5.65 11.14 -3.29
N ARG A 17 -5.25 10.39 -2.26
CA ARG A 17 -3.84 10.07 -1.96
C ARG A 17 -3.40 8.72 -2.54
N ALA A 18 -4.26 8.06 -3.31
CA ALA A 18 -3.84 6.88 -4.05
C ALA A 18 -2.72 7.22 -5.03
N PHE A 19 -1.74 6.33 -5.17
CA PHE A 19 -0.60 6.50 -6.05
C PHE A 19 -0.45 5.31 -6.98
N ALA A 20 0.03 5.55 -8.20
CA ALA A 20 0.26 4.50 -9.17
C ALA A 20 1.68 3.94 -9.02
N ILE A 21 1.81 2.62 -9.16
CA ILE A 21 3.10 1.94 -9.27
C ILE A 21 3.11 1.09 -10.54
N LYS A 22 4.23 1.13 -11.25
CA LYS A 22 4.47 0.31 -12.44
C LYS A 22 5.39 -0.84 -12.07
N ILE A 23 4.95 -2.06 -12.37
CA ILE A 23 5.69 -3.29 -12.09
C ILE A 23 5.51 -4.27 -13.26
N ASN A 24 6.50 -5.10 -13.53
CA ASN A 24 6.42 -6.17 -14.52
C ASN A 24 5.65 -7.37 -13.96
N LYS A 25 4.91 -8.09 -14.82
CA LYS A 25 4.12 -9.27 -14.41
C LYS A 25 4.95 -10.42 -13.85
N ASN A 26 6.25 -10.46 -14.13
CA ASN A 26 7.18 -11.47 -13.63
C ASN A 26 7.89 -11.06 -12.34
N GLU A 27 7.71 -9.82 -11.87
CA GLU A 27 8.26 -9.38 -10.59
C GLU A 27 7.42 -9.92 -9.42
N THR A 28 8.08 -10.17 -8.30
CA THR A 28 7.45 -10.80 -7.14
C THR A 28 6.74 -9.79 -6.25
N ILE A 29 5.94 -10.28 -5.30
CA ILE A 29 5.37 -9.45 -4.24
C ILE A 29 6.44 -8.77 -3.39
N SER A 30 7.61 -9.41 -3.21
CA SER A 30 8.75 -8.79 -2.52
C SER A 30 9.27 -7.58 -3.29
N ASP A 31 9.39 -7.68 -4.61
CA ASP A 31 9.83 -6.58 -5.47
C ASP A 31 8.82 -5.44 -5.46
N LEU A 32 7.51 -5.76 -5.48
CA LEU A 32 6.45 -4.78 -5.30
C LEU A 32 6.56 -4.04 -3.96
N LYS A 33 6.77 -4.73 -2.85
CA LYS A 33 6.93 -4.12 -1.52
C LYS A 33 8.14 -3.19 -1.45
N LYS A 34 9.27 -3.61 -2.03
CA LYS A 34 10.48 -2.77 -2.12
C LYS A 34 10.22 -1.52 -2.95
N LYS A 35 9.54 -1.67 -4.09
CA LYS A 35 9.23 -0.57 -4.99
C LYS A 35 8.26 0.44 -4.35
N ILE A 36 7.24 -0.02 -3.65
CA ILE A 36 6.32 0.86 -2.87
C ILE A 36 7.12 1.71 -1.88
N ARG A 37 8.04 1.10 -1.13
CA ARG A 37 8.86 1.81 -0.14
C ARG A 37 9.78 2.85 -0.80
N LEU A 38 10.37 2.51 -1.94
CA LEU A 38 11.26 3.41 -2.69
C LEU A 38 10.49 4.60 -3.29
N ASP A 39 9.32 4.35 -3.87
CA ASP A 39 8.51 5.37 -4.53
C ASP A 39 7.75 6.25 -3.52
N GLN A 40 7.53 5.77 -2.28
CA GLN A 40 6.85 6.51 -1.20
C GLN A 40 7.68 6.56 0.10
N PRO A 41 8.88 7.18 0.06
CA PRO A 41 9.83 7.12 1.18
C PRO A 41 9.28 7.83 2.42
N ARG A 42 8.52 8.92 2.28
CA ARG A 42 7.92 9.62 3.43
C ARG A 42 6.83 8.80 4.12
N ALA A 43 6.04 8.06 3.34
CA ALA A 43 4.92 7.26 3.86
C ALA A 43 5.39 5.99 4.58
N PHE A 44 6.53 5.43 4.17
CA PHE A 44 7.02 4.13 4.64
C PHE A 44 8.48 4.14 5.12
N ALA A 45 9.08 5.30 5.42
CA ALA A 45 10.47 5.41 5.89
C ALA A 45 10.74 4.51 7.10
N LYS A 46 9.77 4.45 8.03
CA LYS A 46 9.85 3.71 9.29
C LYS A 46 9.40 2.24 9.20
N THR A 47 8.95 1.80 8.03
CA THR A 47 8.43 0.44 7.82
C THR A 47 9.34 -0.30 6.87
N ASP A 48 9.85 -1.46 7.29
CA ASP A 48 10.59 -2.32 6.37
C ASP A 48 9.63 -2.81 5.28
N SER A 49 10.13 -2.91 4.05
CA SER A 49 9.43 -3.53 2.93
C SER A 49 8.82 -4.89 3.30
N LYS A 50 9.50 -5.72 4.10
CA LYS A 50 8.98 -7.04 4.51
C LYS A 50 7.73 -6.94 5.38
N ASP A 51 7.62 -5.88 6.18
CA ASP A 51 6.53 -5.63 7.13
C ASP A 51 5.30 -4.98 6.47
N LEU A 52 5.41 -4.55 5.21
CA LEU A 52 4.26 -4.07 4.45
C LEU A 52 3.27 -5.21 4.21
N LYS A 53 2.03 -5.01 4.66
CA LYS A 53 0.90 -5.90 4.36
C LYS A 53 0.11 -5.34 3.17
N LEU A 54 0.04 -6.14 2.10
CA LEU A 54 -0.69 -5.83 0.88
C LEU A 54 -2.01 -6.59 0.87
N TRP A 55 -3.10 -5.93 0.46
CA TRP A 55 -4.40 -6.55 0.28
C TRP A 55 -4.92 -6.22 -1.10
N MET A 56 -5.31 -7.23 -1.86
CA MET A 56 -6.04 -7.01 -3.10
C MET A 56 -7.46 -6.60 -2.73
N VAL A 57 -7.89 -5.42 -3.20
CA VAL A 57 -9.25 -4.94 -2.97
C VAL A 57 -10.05 -5.24 -4.22
N ASN A 58 -11.05 -6.10 -4.09
CA ASN A 58 -12.00 -6.31 -5.17
C ASN A 58 -13.10 -5.29 -4.97
N VAL A 59 -13.00 -4.17 -5.68
CA VAL A 59 -14.02 -3.14 -5.55
C VAL A 59 -15.23 -3.56 -6.36
N ARG A 60 -16.38 -3.71 -5.70
CA ARG A 60 -17.67 -3.77 -6.40
C ARG A 60 -18.16 -2.34 -6.61
N ASP A 61 -18.62 -2.06 -7.82
CA ASP A 61 -19.25 -0.80 -8.19
C ASP A 61 -20.74 -0.84 -7.79
N ASP A 62 -21.03 -1.11 -6.51
CA ASP A 62 -22.40 -1.27 -6.00
C ASP A 62 -22.93 -0.06 -5.24
N GLY A 63 -22.33 1.12 -5.48
CA GLY A 63 -22.97 2.44 -5.31
C GLY A 63 -23.39 2.86 -3.90
N GLN A 64 -23.18 2.04 -2.87
CA GLN A 64 -23.66 2.29 -1.51
C GLN A 64 -22.58 1.88 -0.49
N ASP A 65 -21.49 2.65 -0.50
CA ASP A 65 -20.64 3.02 0.65
C ASP A 65 -19.50 3.85 0.06
N GLU A 66 -19.04 4.89 0.75
CA GLU A 66 -18.14 5.92 0.22
C GLU A 66 -16.78 5.42 -0.28
N ILE A 67 -16.71 4.86 -1.49
CA ILE A 67 -15.49 4.79 -2.26
C ILE A 67 -15.80 5.13 -3.72
N ARG A 68 -15.73 6.43 -4.04
CA ARG A 68 -15.84 6.86 -5.44
C ARG A 68 -14.55 6.50 -6.19
N TYR A 69 -14.65 5.46 -7.00
CA TYR A 69 -13.61 5.01 -7.92
C TYR A 69 -13.82 5.64 -9.30
N ASN A 70 -12.79 6.31 -9.81
CA ASN A 70 -12.65 6.57 -11.25
C ASN A 70 -11.34 5.91 -11.71
N ILE A 71 -11.42 4.60 -11.95
CA ILE A 71 -10.33 3.82 -12.53
C ILE A 71 -10.71 3.59 -13.99
N ASN A 72 -10.28 4.49 -14.88
CA ASN A 72 -10.44 4.25 -16.30
C ASN A 72 -9.58 3.03 -16.70
N GLN A 73 -10.29 1.92 -16.94
CA GLN A 73 -9.93 0.66 -17.60
C GLN A 73 -8.56 0.04 -17.21
N GLY A 74 -8.59 -0.96 -16.33
CA GLY A 74 -7.55 -2.00 -16.23
C GLY A 74 -6.64 -1.97 -15.01
N CYS A 75 -6.95 -1.21 -13.95
CA CYS A 75 -6.02 -1.05 -12.84
C CYS A 75 -6.50 -1.74 -11.56
N GLN A 76 -5.66 -2.63 -11.03
CA GLN A 76 -5.91 -3.34 -9.77
C GLN A 76 -5.54 -2.45 -8.58
N LEU A 77 -6.37 -2.46 -7.54
CA LEU A 77 -6.16 -1.68 -6.33
C LEU A 77 -5.58 -2.53 -5.21
N ILE A 78 -4.56 -1.97 -4.56
CA ILE A 78 -3.92 -2.60 -3.40
C ILE A 78 -4.10 -1.70 -2.18
N ARG A 79 -4.71 -2.24 -1.12
CA ARG A 79 -4.79 -1.59 0.19
C ARG A 79 -3.54 -1.93 0.99
N LEU A 80 -2.80 -0.90 1.39
CA LEU A 80 -1.58 -1.00 2.17
C LEU A 80 -1.89 -0.75 3.65
N ILE A 81 -1.53 -1.69 4.54
CA ILE A 81 -1.64 -1.46 5.98
C ILE A 81 -0.26 -1.13 6.54
N ARG A 82 -0.16 -0.02 7.26
CA ARG A 82 1.00 0.31 8.08
C ARG A 82 0.87 -0.44 9.40
N GLU A 83 1.73 -1.42 9.64
CA GLU A 83 1.87 -2.02 10.96
C GLU A 83 3.05 -1.33 11.66
N THR A 84 2.73 -0.49 12.64
CA THR A 84 3.75 0.13 13.48
C THR A 84 4.20 -0.92 14.49
N ARG A 85 5.45 -1.38 14.41
CA ARG A 85 6.04 -2.11 15.54
C ARG A 85 6.16 -1.13 16.71
N LEU A 86 5.24 -1.23 17.67
CA LEU A 86 5.43 -0.69 19.01
C LEU A 86 6.59 -1.49 19.63
N ASN A 87 7.82 -1.06 19.36
CA ASN A 87 8.94 -1.50 20.19
C ASN A 87 8.83 -0.72 21.50
N ALA A 88 8.64 -1.49 22.57
CA ALA A 88 8.72 -1.10 23.97
C ALA A 88 9.72 0.04 24.20
N ALA A 89 9.20 1.26 24.33
CA ALA A 89 9.91 2.42 24.83
C ALA A 89 9.32 2.83 26.19
N LEU A 90 9.06 1.86 27.07
CA LEU A 90 8.65 2.05 28.47
C LEU A 90 9.02 0.80 29.30
N ALA A 91 10.31 0.63 29.61
CA ALA A 91 10.78 -0.18 30.75
C ALA A 91 12.26 0.11 31.13
N GLN A 92 12.77 1.30 30.78
CA GLN A 92 13.97 1.85 31.39
C GLN A 92 13.57 3.15 32.06
N GLN A 93 12.88 3.02 33.19
CA GLN A 93 12.74 4.01 34.27
C GLN A 93 11.71 3.45 35.25
N ASP A 94 12.19 2.69 36.24
CA ASP A 94 11.76 2.90 37.63
C ASP A 94 12.78 2.24 38.57
N SER A 95 13.49 3.16 39.25
CA SER A 95 14.31 3.09 40.48
C SER A 95 15.51 2.16 40.63
#